data_AF-A0A3N5UUD3-F1
#
_entry.id   AF-A0A3N5UUD3-F1
#
_cell.length_a   1.000
_cell.length_b   1.000
_cell.length_c   1.000
_cell.angle_alpha   90.00
_cell.angle_beta   90.00
_cell.angle_gamma   90.00
#
_symmetry.space_group_name_H-M   'P 1'
#
loop_
_entity.id
_entity.type
_entity.pdbx_description
1 polymer ?
#
loop_
_entity_poly.entity_id
_entity_poly.type
_entity_poly.pdbx_seq_one_letter_code
_entity_poly.pdbx_strand_id
1 'polypeptide(L)'
;MQVFGAGGFEWIIIIVIIVLLFFGVKKIPQLARSFGKASSEYEKAKIEAKRELQQIKNQDTTKADREKLEAIADTLGIDYTNKNDDDLRVAIESEINKGKNNV
;
A
#
# COMPACT_ATOMS: atom_id res chain seq x y z
N MET A 1 -10.53 -4.77 48.76
CA MET A 1 -9.68 -3.75 48.13
C MET A 1 -10.16 -3.54 46.70
N GLN A 2 -11.14 -2.65 46.51
CA GLN A 2 -11.63 -2.24 45.19
C GLN A 2 -10.68 -1.17 44.66
N VAL A 3 -9.75 -1.54 43.78
CA VAL A 3 -8.85 -0.61 43.07
C VAL A 3 -9.19 -0.48 41.57
N PHE A 4 -10.41 -0.85 41.17
CA PHE A 4 -10.84 -0.82 39.77
C PHE A 4 -12.05 0.09 39.50
N GLY A 5 -12.42 0.96 40.46
CA GLY A 5 -13.65 1.77 40.41
C GLY A 5 -13.48 3.22 39.93
N ALA A 6 -12.25 3.72 39.78
CA ALA A 6 -11.99 5.05 39.25
C ALA A 6 -10.85 5.00 38.23
N GLY A 7 -11.01 5.67 37.09
CA GLY A 7 -9.86 6.30 36.44
C GLY A 7 -8.97 5.45 35.53
N GLY A 8 -9.50 4.75 34.51
CA GLY A 8 -8.64 4.27 33.40
C GLY A 8 -7.78 5.38 32.77
N PHE A 9 -8.27 6.63 32.84
CA PHE A 9 -7.53 7.83 32.46
C PHE A 9 -6.31 8.14 33.36
N GLU A 10 -6.36 7.81 34.66
CA GLU A 10 -5.25 7.98 35.59
C GLU A 10 -4.08 7.06 35.22
N TRP A 11 -4.36 5.81 34.85
CA TRP A 11 -3.36 4.87 34.35
C TRP A 11 -2.70 5.35 33.05
N ILE A 12 -3.49 5.92 32.13
CA ILE A 12 -2.95 6.51 30.89
C ILE A 12 -1.99 7.67 31.22
N ILE A 13 -2.37 8.57 32.13
CA ILE A 13 -1.52 9.69 32.56
C ILE A 13 -0.20 9.18 33.16
N ILE A 14 -0.25 8.17 34.03
CA ILE A 14 0.94 7.58 34.65
C ILE A 14 1.90 7.04 33.59
N ILE A 15 1.39 6.30 32.60
CA ILE A 15 2.19 5.76 31.50
C ILE A 15 2.83 6.89 30.69
N VAL A 16 2.07 7.94 30.36
CA VAL A 16 2.59 9.10 29.63
C VAL A 16 3.71 9.78 30.41
N ILE A 17 3.55 9.98 31.72
CA ILE A 17 4.58 10.58 32.57
C ILE A 17 5.85 9.72 32.58
N ILE A 18 5.72 8.40 32.74
CA ILE A 18 6.86 7.48 32.68
C ILE A 18 7.59 7.63 31.35
N VAL A 19 6.88 7.56 30.23
CA VAL A 19 7.47 7.73 28.89
C VAL A 19 8.16 9.09 28.76
N LEU A 20 7.55 10.17 29.26
CA LEU A 20 8.14 11.51 29.24
C LEU A 20 9.37 11.65 30.15
N LEU A 21 9.49 10.90 31.25
CA LEU A 21 10.68 10.90 32.10
C LEU A 21 11.85 10.17 31.44
N PHE A 22 11.59 9.01 30.82
CA PHE A 22 12.63 8.24 30.14
C PHE A 22 13.07 8.86 28.81
N PHE A 23 12.12 9.31 27.98
CA PHE A 23 12.42 9.86 26.67
C PHE A 23 12.61 11.39 26.71
N GLY A 24 12.04 12.08 27.69
CA GLY A 24 12.08 13.54 27.78
C GLY A 24 11.03 14.22 26.89
N VAL A 25 10.45 15.32 27.40
CA VAL A 25 9.45 16.14 26.67
C VAL A 25 9.97 16.72 25.35
N LYS A 26 11.29 16.87 25.20
CA LYS A 26 11.93 17.39 23.98
C LYS A 26 11.92 16.40 22.81
N LYS A 27 11.70 15.10 23.05
CA LYS A 27 11.68 14.09 21.96
C LYS A 27 10.37 14.09 21.18
N ILE A 28 9.24 14.36 21.82
CA ILE A 28 7.92 14.47 21.15
C ILE A 28 7.96 15.46 19.96
N PRO A 29 8.39 16.73 20.11
CA PRO A 29 8.44 17.67 18.98
C PRO A 29 9.52 17.32 17.95
N GLN A 30 10.62 16.67 18.35
CA GLN A 30 11.65 16.19 17.42
C GLN A 30 11.10 15.07 16.52
N LEU A 31 10.41 14.09 17.10
CA LEU A 31 9.76 12.98 16.38
C LEU A 31 8.65 13.49 15.47
N ALA A 32 7.81 14.41 15.93
CA ALA A 32 6.78 15.02 15.08
C ALA A 32 7.38 15.75 13.87
N ARG A 33 8.47 16.49 14.06
CA ARG A 33 9.17 17.17 12.96
C ARG A 33 9.83 16.19 11.99
N SER A 34 10.48 15.13 12.47
CA SER A 34 11.11 14.13 11.59
C SER A 34 10.06 13.32 10.83
N PHE A 35 8.99 12.90 11.51
CA PHE A 35 7.88 12.19 10.90
C PHE A 35 7.14 13.07 9.88
N GLY A 36 6.89 14.33 10.20
CA GLY A 36 6.28 15.28 9.28
C GLY A 36 7.13 15.56 8.04
N LYS A 37 8.46 15.65 8.19
CA LYS A 37 9.38 15.75 7.04
C LYS A 37 9.34 14.50 6.18
N ALA A 38 9.47 13.31 6.77
CA ALA A 38 9.41 12.05 6.05
C ALA A 38 8.07 11.88 5.31
N SER A 39 6.94 12.18 5.96
CA SER A 39 5.62 12.13 5.34
C SER A 39 5.48 13.15 4.20
N SER A 40 6.05 14.35 4.32
CA SER A 40 6.02 15.37 3.28
C SER A 40 6.85 14.97 2.06
N GLU A 41 8.06 14.43 2.28
CA GLU A 41 8.92 13.93 1.20
C GLU A 41 8.30 12.72 0.51
N TYR A 42 7.67 11.81 1.26
CA TYR A 42 6.94 10.68 0.71
C TYR A 42 5.77 11.12 -0.19
N GLU A 43 4.94 12.07 0.27
CA GLU A 43 3.83 12.57 -0.56
C GLU A 43 4.34 13.30 -1.81
N LYS A 44 5.45 14.05 -1.72
CA LYS A 44 6.10 14.66 -2.90
C LYS A 44 6.55 13.59 -3.90
N ALA A 45 7.27 12.57 -3.44
CA ALA A 45 7.74 11.47 -4.28
C ALA A 45 6.58 10.71 -4.94
N LYS A 46 5.49 10.48 -4.20
CA LYS A 46 4.27 9.85 -4.72
C LYS A 46 3.59 10.70 -5.80
N ILE A 47 3.55 12.02 -5.64
CA ILE A 47 3.00 12.94 -6.66
C ILE A 47 3.88 12.90 -7.91
N GLU A 48 5.20 12.92 -7.74
CA GLU A 48 6.17 12.86 -8.85
C GLU A 48 6.08 11.53 -9.60
N ALA A 49 6.09 10.40 -8.89
CA ALA A 49 5.89 9.07 -9.47
C ALA A 49 4.54 8.98 -10.20
N LYS A 50 3.47 9.56 -9.66
CA LYS A 50 2.17 9.59 -10.34
C LYS A 50 2.22 10.41 -11.63
N ARG A 51 2.94 11.52 -11.66
CA ARG A 51 3.14 12.34 -12.87
C ARG A 51 3.94 11.58 -13.92
N GLU A 52 5.03 10.92 -13.52
CA GLU A 52 5.83 10.07 -14.42
C GLU A 52 5.01 8.93 -15.00
N LEU A 53 4.24 8.21 -14.17
CA LEU A 53 3.35 7.15 -14.64
C LEU A 53 2.26 7.67 -15.59
N GLN A 54 1.70 8.86 -15.34
CA GLN A 54 0.76 9.49 -16.27
C GLN A 54 1.43 9.91 -17.59
N GLN A 55 2.68 10.35 -17.54
CA GLN A 55 3.47 10.69 -18.72
C GLN A 55 3.78 9.45 -19.57
N ILE A 56 4.13 8.33 -18.93
CA ILE A 56 4.34 7.03 -19.59
C ILE A 56 3.02 6.51 -20.16
N LYS A 57 1.90 6.62 -19.43
CA LYS A 57 0.59 6.17 -19.92
C LYS A 57 0.10 6.97 -21.13
N ASN A 58 0.50 8.24 -21.24
CA ASN A 58 0.21 9.10 -22.39
C ASN A 58 1.21 8.92 -23.55
N GLN A 59 2.31 8.18 -23.35
CA GLN A 59 3.17 7.69 -24.41
C GLN A 59 2.68 6.28 -24.81
N ASP A 60 1.90 6.23 -25.87
CA ASP A 60 1.42 5.01 -26.53
C ASP A 60 2.51 3.92 -26.64
N THR A 61 2.43 2.90 -25.78
CA THR A 61 2.93 1.55 -26.11
C THR A 61 1.73 0.67 -26.42
N THR A 62 1.31 0.78 -27.67
CA THR A 62 0.67 -0.32 -28.39
C THR A 62 1.55 -1.55 -28.22
N LYS A 63 0.93 -2.67 -27.79
CA LYS A 63 1.51 -3.94 -27.31
C LYS A 63 1.65 -3.97 -25.78
N ALA A 64 0.65 -4.56 -25.12
CA ALA A 64 0.85 -5.08 -23.78
C ALA A 64 2.01 -6.08 -23.87
N ASP A 65 3.09 -5.82 -23.14
CA ASP A 65 4.25 -6.70 -23.11
C ASP A 65 3.77 -8.11 -22.79
N ARG A 66 4.08 -9.06 -23.67
CA ARG A 66 3.75 -10.47 -23.50
C ARG A 66 4.13 -10.98 -22.11
N GLU A 67 5.27 -10.53 -21.60
CA GLU A 67 5.76 -10.78 -20.24
C GLU A 67 4.74 -10.43 -19.13
N LYS A 68 3.99 -9.33 -19.27
CA LYS A 68 2.95 -8.95 -18.29
C LYS A 68 1.74 -9.87 -18.36
N LEU A 69 1.36 -10.32 -19.56
CA LEU A 69 0.27 -11.28 -19.73
C LEU A 69 0.66 -12.64 -19.16
N GLU A 70 1.91 -13.07 -19.33
CA GLU A 70 2.43 -14.32 -18.78
C GLU A 70 2.49 -14.29 -17.25
N ALA A 71 2.98 -13.19 -16.65
CA ALA A 71 3.02 -13.05 -15.19
C ALA A 71 1.63 -13.09 -14.53
N ILE A 72 0.62 -12.51 -15.20
CA ILE A 72 -0.77 -12.57 -14.73
C ILE A 72 -1.32 -13.99 -14.90
N ALA A 73 -1.02 -14.67 -16.00
CA ALA A 73 -1.43 -16.04 -16.25
C ALA A 73 -0.83 -17.02 -15.23
N ASP A 74 0.45 -16.88 -14.89
CA ASP A 74 1.11 -17.65 -13.83
C ASP A 74 0.42 -17.46 -12.48
N THR A 75 0.04 -16.23 -12.16
CA THR A 75 -0.66 -15.91 -10.90
C THR A 75 -2.06 -16.53 -10.85
N LEU A 76 -2.73 -16.64 -12.00
CA LEU A 76 -4.07 -17.20 -12.13
C LEU A 76 -4.07 -18.72 -12.41
N GLY A 77 -2.89 -19.33 -12.58
CA GLY A 77 -2.76 -20.74 -12.94
C GLY A 77 -3.24 -21.08 -14.35
N ILE A 78 -3.17 -20.12 -15.28
CA ILE A 78 -3.59 -20.27 -16.67
C ILE A 78 -2.39 -20.71 -17.52
N ASP A 79 -2.48 -21.83 -18.23
CA ASP A 79 -1.44 -22.23 -19.18
C ASP A 79 -1.42 -21.30 -20.41
N TYR A 80 -0.26 -20.70 -20.65
CA TYR A 80 -0.02 -19.72 -21.71
C TYR A 80 0.95 -20.20 -22.79
N THR A 81 1.59 -21.37 -22.62
CA THR A 81 2.71 -21.85 -23.45
C THR A 81 2.34 -22.01 -24.93
N ASN A 82 1.07 -22.29 -25.22
CA ASN A 82 0.56 -22.49 -26.59
C ASN A 82 -0.46 -21.42 -27.03
N LYS A 83 -0.51 -20.26 -26.36
CA LYS A 83 -1.47 -19.18 -26.65
C LYS A 83 -0.76 -17.95 -27.22
N ASN A 84 -1.29 -17.34 -28.27
CA ASN A 84 -0.83 -16.01 -28.70
C ASN A 84 -1.34 -14.91 -27.75
N ASP A 85 -0.93 -13.68 -27.96
CA ASP A 85 -1.14 -12.57 -27.00
C ASP A 85 -2.62 -12.22 -26.83
N ASP A 86 -3.39 -12.30 -27.92
CA ASP A 86 -4.83 -12.05 -27.90
C ASP A 86 -5.57 -13.19 -27.20
N ASP A 87 -5.22 -14.45 -27.49
CA ASP A 87 -5.83 -15.62 -26.84
C ASP A 87 -5.49 -15.70 -25.35
N LEU A 88 -4.28 -15.30 -24.96
CA LEU A 88 -3.85 -15.24 -23.57
C LEU A 88 -4.63 -14.16 -22.81
N ARG A 89 -4.81 -12.99 -23.43
CA ARG A 89 -5.59 -11.90 -22.87
C ARG A 89 -7.04 -12.29 -22.63
N VAL A 90 -7.68 -12.95 -23.60
CA VAL A 90 -9.06 -13.43 -23.48
C VAL A 90 -9.20 -14.49 -22.37
N ALA A 91 -8.22 -15.40 -22.24
CA ALA A 91 -8.23 -16.42 -21.18
C ALA A 91 -8.14 -15.80 -19.78
N ILE A 92 -7.24 -14.83 -19.59
CA ILE A 92 -7.10 -14.07 -18.33
C ILE A 92 -8.39 -13.32 -18.01
N GLU A 93 -8.98 -12.65 -19.01
CA GLU A 93 -10.21 -11.87 -18.81
C GLU A 93 -11.41 -12.76 -18.45
N SER A 94 -11.49 -13.96 -19.05
CA SER A 94 -12.53 -14.95 -18.72
C SER A 94 -12.42 -15.45 -17.27
N GLU A 95 -11.21 -15.76 -16.79
CA GLU A 95 -10.99 -16.26 -15.42
C GLU A 95 -11.26 -15.18 -14.37
N ILE A 96 -10.83 -13.93 -14.63
CA ILE A 96 -11.10 -12.78 -13.75
C ILE A 96 -12.61 -12.50 -13.66
N ASN A 97 -13.34 -12.57 -14.78
CA ASN A 97 -14.78 -12.29 -14.79
C ASN A 97 -15.59 -13.44 -14.17
N LYS A 98 -15.13 -14.69 -14.30
CA LYS A 98 -15.74 -15.86 -13.64
C LYS A 98 -15.72 -15.76 -12.12
N GLY A 99 -14.66 -15.19 -11.51
CA GLY A 99 -14.63 -14.92 -10.07
C GLY A 99 -15.57 -13.80 -9.61
N LYS A 100 -16.02 -12.93 -10.53
CA LYS A 100 -16.85 -11.75 -10.22
C LYS A 100 -18.36 -12.03 -10.31
N ASN A 101 -18.78 -13.07 -11.02
CA ASN A 101 -20.20 -13.41 -11.24
C ASN A 101 -20.75 -14.48 -10.26
N ASN A 102 -19.97 -14.86 -9.25
CA ASN A 102 -20.35 -15.84 -8.22
C ASN A 102 -20.60 -15.17 -6.84
N VAL A 103 -20.91 -13.87 -6.83
CA VAL A 103 -21.32 -13.09 -5.64
C VAL A 103 -22.66 -12.43 -5.87
#